data_AF-A0A3M1N1D9-F1
#
_entry.id   AF-A0A3M1N1D9-F1
#
_cell.length_a   1.000
_cell.length_b   1.000
_cell.length_c   1.000
_cell.angle_alpha   90.00
_cell.angle_beta   90.00
_cell.angle_gamma   90.00
#
_symmetry.space_group_name_H-M   'P 1'
#
loop_
_entity.id
_entity.type
_entity.pdbx_description
1 polymer ?
#
loop_
_entity_poly.entity_id
_entity_poly.type
_entity_poly.pdbx_seq_one_letter_code
_entity_poly.pdbx_strand_id
1 'polypeptide(L)'
;GTPISREGEIKTRDGRVLGRHTGLPNYTIGQRKGLGIASPEPLYVIALDTANNALIVGTKSELGKSQLTAAHVNWISGAPPSAPIRAEVKIRYKAQLVPAWITPLPNDRAQVSFEVPLRDITPGQGAVFYQGEVCLGGGIIERPNSA
;
A
#
# COMPACT_ATOMS: atom_id res chain seq x y z
N GLY A 1 4.60 -2.27 -31.02
CA GLY A 1 4.43 -1.22 -29.98
C GLY A 1 4.13 -1.90 -28.66
N THR A 2 4.64 -1.40 -27.55
CA THR A 2 4.40 -1.98 -26.22
C THR A 2 2.90 -1.97 -25.92
N PRO A 3 2.30 -3.08 -25.43
CA PRO A 3 0.84 -3.20 -25.22
C PRO A 3 0.20 -2.15 -24.31
N ILE A 4 1.02 -1.36 -23.59
CA ILE A 4 0.61 -0.32 -22.65
C ILE A 4 0.42 1.06 -23.28
N SER A 5 0.87 1.25 -24.53
CA SER A 5 0.76 2.54 -25.23
C SER A 5 -0.58 2.74 -25.93
N ARG A 6 -1.44 1.71 -25.96
CA ARG A 6 -2.79 1.79 -26.52
C ARG A 6 -3.80 2.18 -25.45
N GLU A 7 -5.01 2.48 -25.91
CA GLU A 7 -6.14 2.77 -25.03
C GLU A 7 -6.44 1.59 -24.07
N GLY A 8 -6.77 1.91 -22.82
CA GLY A 8 -7.16 0.94 -21.80
C GLY A 8 -8.11 1.55 -20.77
N GLU A 9 -8.55 0.75 -19.80
CA GLU A 9 -9.57 1.16 -18.84
C GLU A 9 -9.02 2.13 -17.79
N ILE A 10 -9.78 3.16 -17.44
CA ILE A 10 -9.61 3.90 -16.19
C ILE A 10 -10.60 3.29 -15.19
N LYS A 11 -10.11 2.75 -14.09
CA LYS A 11 -10.96 2.10 -13.08
C LYS A 11 -10.49 2.34 -11.66
N THR A 12 -11.39 2.13 -10.72
CA THR A 12 -11.10 2.16 -9.29
C THR A 12 -10.49 0.84 -8.81
N ARG A 13 -10.02 0.78 -7.56
CA ARG A 13 -9.45 -0.45 -6.96
C ARG A 13 -10.43 -1.62 -6.88
N ASP A 14 -11.71 -1.33 -6.67
CA ASP A 14 -12.82 -2.30 -6.66
C ASP A 14 -13.27 -2.69 -8.09
N GLY A 15 -12.59 -2.18 -9.12
CA GLY A 15 -12.80 -2.60 -10.51
C GLY A 15 -13.89 -1.82 -11.25
N ARG A 16 -14.50 -0.80 -10.64
CA ARG A 16 -15.49 0.04 -11.31
C ARG A 16 -14.81 0.87 -12.40
N VAL A 17 -15.23 0.64 -13.65
CA VAL A 17 -14.74 1.39 -14.81
C VAL A 17 -15.37 2.78 -14.85
N LEU A 18 -14.53 3.80 -14.99
CA LEU A 18 -14.91 5.23 -15.01
C LEU A 18 -14.68 5.88 -16.38
N GLY A 19 -13.88 5.26 -17.24
CA GLY A 19 -13.57 5.78 -18.56
C GLY A 19 -12.38 5.05 -19.19
N ARG A 20 -11.67 5.76 -20.06
CA ARG A 20 -10.54 5.20 -20.82
C ARG A 20 -9.34 6.15 -20.86
N HIS A 21 -8.14 5.59 -20.82
CA HIS A 21 -6.88 6.32 -20.86
C HIS A 21 -6.24 6.18 -22.25
N THR A 22 -5.46 7.16 -22.70
CA THR A 22 -4.89 7.17 -24.07
C THR A 22 -3.51 6.50 -24.16
N GLY A 23 -3.27 5.46 -23.35
CA GLY A 23 -1.95 4.86 -23.13
C GLY A 23 -1.31 5.21 -21.78
N LEU A 24 -0.88 4.20 -21.03
CA LEU A 24 -0.33 4.35 -19.67
C LEU A 24 0.89 5.29 -19.56
N PRO A 25 1.80 5.38 -20.57
CA PRO A 25 2.93 6.31 -20.51
C PRO A 25 2.56 7.80 -20.39
N ASN A 26 1.31 8.17 -20.70
CA ASN A 26 0.84 9.56 -20.60
C ASN A 26 0.42 9.96 -19.18
N TYR A 27 0.56 9.05 -18.21
CA TYR A 27 0.07 9.23 -16.86
C TYR A 27 1.18 9.01 -15.82
N THR A 28 1.07 9.70 -14.70
CA THR A 28 1.99 9.56 -13.56
C THR A 28 1.22 9.31 -12.27
N ILE A 29 1.72 8.45 -11.40
CA ILE A 29 1.15 8.26 -10.05
C ILE A 29 1.09 9.62 -9.33
N GLY A 30 -0.06 9.97 -8.76
CA GLY A 30 -0.32 11.29 -8.18
C GLY A 30 -0.99 12.29 -9.13
N GLN A 31 -1.09 11.98 -10.42
CA GLN A 31 -1.75 12.84 -11.38
C GLN A 31 -3.26 12.95 -11.10
N ARG A 32 -3.75 14.19 -11.00
CA ARG A 32 -5.18 14.51 -10.85
C ARG A 32 -5.81 15.09 -12.11
N LYS A 33 -5.08 15.94 -12.83
CA LYS A 33 -5.59 16.65 -14.02
C LYS A 33 -5.44 15.79 -15.27
N GLY A 34 -6.28 16.02 -16.27
CA GLY A 34 -6.17 15.36 -17.58
C GLY A 34 -6.56 13.88 -17.58
N LEU A 35 -7.35 13.42 -16.60
CA LEU A 35 -7.83 12.03 -16.55
C LEU A 35 -9.01 11.76 -17.51
N GLY A 36 -9.71 12.81 -17.97
CA GLY A 36 -10.82 12.67 -18.92
C GLY A 36 -12.06 11.98 -18.35
N ILE A 37 -12.18 11.89 -17.01
CA ILE A 37 -13.30 11.25 -16.32
C ILE A 37 -14.02 12.23 -15.40
N ALA A 38 -15.33 12.05 -15.26
CA ALA A 38 -16.14 12.76 -14.28
C ALA A 38 -16.27 11.93 -13.00
N SER A 39 -16.13 12.59 -11.85
CA SER A 39 -16.27 11.96 -10.53
C SER A 39 -16.82 13.00 -9.54
N PRO A 40 -17.69 12.59 -8.58
CA PRO A 40 -18.21 13.48 -7.54
C PRO A 40 -17.11 14.03 -6.63
N GLU A 41 -15.98 13.33 -6.53
CA GLU A 41 -14.81 13.75 -5.75
C GLU A 41 -13.51 13.70 -6.57
N PRO A 42 -12.46 14.44 -6.15
CA PRO A 42 -11.19 14.46 -6.86
C PRO A 42 -10.48 13.09 -6.84
N LEU A 43 -10.20 12.56 -8.03
CA LEU A 43 -9.44 11.33 -8.21
C LEU A 43 -7.99 11.60 -8.66
N TYR A 44 -7.12 10.67 -8.28
CA TYR A 44 -5.69 10.67 -8.53
C TYR A 44 -5.30 9.32 -9.13
N VAL A 45 -4.30 9.29 -10.02
CA VAL A 45 -3.67 8.04 -10.45
C VAL A 45 -2.96 7.41 -9.26
N ILE A 46 -3.42 6.23 -8.84
CA ILE A 46 -2.87 5.51 -7.69
C ILE A 46 -2.05 4.28 -8.10
N ALA A 47 -2.24 3.76 -9.31
CA ALA A 47 -1.39 2.72 -9.89
C ALA A 47 -1.49 2.68 -11.43
N LEU A 48 -0.45 2.15 -12.07
CA LEU A 48 -0.41 1.79 -13.49
C LEU A 48 -0.38 0.25 -13.57
N ASP A 49 -1.49 -0.37 -13.95
CA ASP A 49 -1.58 -1.81 -14.10
C ASP A 49 -1.17 -2.20 -15.53
N THR A 50 0.12 -2.47 -15.71
CA THR A 50 0.71 -2.82 -17.01
C THR A 50 0.29 -4.20 -17.48
N ALA A 51 -0.03 -5.13 -16.57
CA ALA A 51 -0.47 -6.48 -16.91
C ALA A 51 -1.86 -6.46 -17.54
N ASN A 52 -2.78 -5.67 -16.99
CA ASN A 52 -4.15 -5.55 -17.48
C ASN A 52 -4.40 -4.35 -18.40
N ASN A 53 -3.37 -3.53 -18.67
CA ASN A 53 -3.48 -2.26 -19.40
C ASN A 53 -4.60 -1.37 -18.83
N ALA A 54 -4.50 -1.07 -17.53
CA ALA A 54 -5.47 -0.24 -16.83
C ALA A 54 -4.81 0.86 -15.99
N LEU A 55 -5.44 2.04 -16.00
CA LEU A 55 -5.09 3.17 -15.15
C LEU A 55 -5.96 3.12 -13.89
N ILE A 56 -5.34 2.85 -12.74
CA ILE A 56 -6.07 2.75 -11.48
C ILE A 56 -6.14 4.12 -10.83
N VAL A 57 -7.36 4.60 -10.55
CA VAL A 57 -7.62 5.89 -9.93
C VAL A 57 -8.34 5.74 -8.59
N GLY A 58 -8.08 6.67 -7.67
CA GLY A 58 -8.70 6.69 -6.35
C GLY A 58 -8.57 8.07 -5.71
N THR A 59 -9.12 8.20 -4.52
CA THR A 59 -9.02 9.41 -3.71
C THR A 59 -7.57 9.70 -3.33
N LYS A 60 -7.29 10.93 -2.88
CA LYS A 60 -5.93 11.31 -2.43
C LYS A 60 -5.40 10.38 -1.33
N SER A 61 -6.27 9.87 -0.45
CA SER A 61 -5.95 8.90 0.61
C SER A 61 -5.35 7.61 0.07
N GLU A 62 -5.80 7.14 -1.09
CA GLU A 62 -5.44 5.85 -1.66
C GLU A 62 -4.11 5.82 -2.42
N LEU A 63 -3.44 6.98 -2.56
CA LEU A 63 -2.10 7.09 -3.15
C LEU A 63 -1.00 6.36 -2.35
N GLY A 64 -1.33 5.92 -1.14
CA GLY A 64 -0.40 5.24 -0.25
C GLY A 64 -0.05 3.81 -0.68
N LYS A 65 0.91 3.23 0.02
CA LYS A 65 1.22 1.81 -0.01
C LYS A 65 0.34 1.10 1.02
N SER A 66 -0.30 0.00 0.62
CA SER A 66 -1.08 -0.84 1.54
C SER A 66 -0.23 -1.88 2.25
N GLN A 67 1.05 -2.01 1.89
CA GLN A 67 1.92 -3.05 2.44
C GLN A 67 3.32 -2.51 2.75
N LEU A 68 3.92 -3.09 3.78
CA LEU A 68 5.35 -3.02 4.05
C LEU A 68 5.86 -4.37 4.52
N THR A 69 7.17 -4.55 4.46
CA THR A 69 7.86 -5.63 5.17
C THR A 69 8.70 -5.02 6.28
N ALA A 70 8.59 -5.56 7.48
CA ALA A 70 9.48 -5.26 8.60
C ALA A 70 10.53 -6.38 8.71
N ALA A 71 11.79 -6.00 8.89
CA ALA A 71 12.93 -6.87 9.19
C ALA A 71 13.36 -6.73 10.64
N HIS A 72 14.17 -7.70 11.10
CA HIS A 72 14.68 -7.74 12.47
C HIS A 72 13.54 -7.62 13.48
N VAL A 73 12.45 -8.33 13.20
CA VAL A 73 11.24 -8.30 14.02
C VAL A 73 11.53 -9.01 15.33
N ASN A 74 11.41 -8.26 16.42
CA ASN A 74 11.46 -8.80 17.76
C ASN A 74 10.05 -8.92 18.33
N TRP A 75 9.64 -10.15 18.67
CA TRP A 75 8.36 -10.45 19.29
C TRP A 75 8.52 -10.47 20.81
N ILE A 76 7.66 -9.75 21.53
CA ILE A 76 7.74 -9.66 23.01
C ILE A 76 7.42 -11.01 23.67
N SER A 77 6.56 -11.82 23.06
CA SER A 77 6.30 -13.21 23.45
C SER A 77 7.51 -14.14 23.28
N GLY A 78 8.59 -13.69 22.63
CA GLY A 78 9.77 -14.49 22.31
C GLY A 78 9.64 -15.36 21.05
N ALA A 79 8.45 -15.44 20.44
CA ALA A 79 8.20 -16.19 19.21
C ALA A 79 7.15 -15.51 18.33
N PRO A 80 7.25 -15.64 16.98
CA PRO A 80 6.21 -15.16 16.07
C PRO A 80 4.89 -15.90 16.28
N PRO A 81 3.74 -15.29 15.93
CA PRO A 81 2.48 -16.00 15.88
C PRO A 81 2.53 -17.13 14.83
N SER A 82 1.73 -18.18 14.99
CA SER A 82 1.69 -19.31 14.06
C SER A 82 0.88 -19.03 12.78
N ALA A 83 0.15 -17.92 12.74
CA ALA A 83 -0.73 -17.51 11.65
C ALA A 83 -0.78 -15.97 11.57
N PRO A 84 -1.30 -15.41 10.46
CA PRO A 84 -1.57 -13.98 10.38
C PRO A 84 -2.50 -13.51 11.51
N ILE A 85 -2.15 -12.38 12.12
CA ILE A 85 -2.95 -11.76 13.19
C ILE A 85 -3.40 -10.36 12.78
N ARG A 86 -4.59 -9.97 13.22
CA ARG A 86 -5.06 -8.59 13.10
C ARG A 86 -4.55 -7.78 14.29
N ALA A 87 -3.94 -6.63 14.01
CA ALA A 87 -3.32 -5.77 15.01
C ALA A 87 -3.35 -4.31 14.54
N GLU A 88 -2.92 -3.42 15.42
CA GLU A 88 -2.68 -2.02 15.12
C GLU A 88 -1.19 -1.78 14.93
N VAL A 89 -0.81 -1.02 13.89
CA VAL A 89 0.59 -0.79 13.56
C VAL A 89 0.91 0.69 13.58
N LYS A 90 2.04 1.02 14.22
CA LYS A 90 2.61 2.36 14.27
C LYS A 90 3.92 2.42 13.49
N ILE A 91 3.92 3.15 12.38
CA ILE A 91 5.08 3.25 11.45
C ILE A 91 5.91 4.53 11.56
N ARG A 92 5.52 5.43 12.49
CA ARG A 92 6.27 6.64 12.86
C ARG A 92 5.90 7.05 14.28
N TYR A 93 6.83 7.67 15.00
CA TYR A 93 6.64 8.01 16.41
C TYR A 93 5.40 8.87 16.68
N LYS A 94 5.06 9.79 15.78
CA LYS A 94 3.88 10.69 15.88
C LYS A 94 2.65 10.18 15.10
N ALA A 95 2.67 8.99 14.51
CA ALA A 95 1.49 8.44 13.81
C ALA A 95 0.44 7.97 14.79
N GLN A 96 -0.80 8.03 14.33
CA GLN A 96 -1.88 7.21 14.86
C GLN A 96 -1.63 5.73 14.53
N LEU A 97 -2.16 4.88 15.39
CA LEU A 97 -2.25 3.45 15.14
C LEU A 97 -3.13 3.19 13.92
N VAL A 98 -2.71 2.27 13.06
CA VAL A 98 -3.44 1.92 11.84
C VAL A 98 -3.75 0.42 11.85
N PRO A 99 -5.02 0.01 11.67
CA PRO A 99 -5.39 -1.40 11.55
C PRO A 99 -4.66 -2.10 10.40
N ALA A 100 -4.10 -3.26 10.68
CA ALA A 100 -3.39 -4.07 9.71
C ALA A 100 -3.42 -5.56 10.07
N TRP A 101 -3.15 -6.38 9.06
CA TRP A 101 -2.80 -7.79 9.24
C TRP A 101 -1.28 -7.94 9.26
N ILE A 102 -0.78 -8.68 10.24
CA ILE A 102 0.64 -9.00 10.39
C ILE A 102 0.81 -10.48 10.09
N THR A 103 1.53 -10.78 9.01
CA THR A 103 1.88 -12.13 8.60
C THR A 103 3.36 -12.35 8.91
N PRO A 104 3.71 -13.25 9.85
CA PRO A 104 5.11 -13.59 10.10
C PRO A 104 5.73 -14.26 8.87
N LEU A 105 6.97 -13.91 8.59
CA LEU A 105 7.78 -14.44 7.48
C LEU A 105 9.06 -15.08 8.04
N PRO A 106 9.75 -15.93 7.27
CA PRO A 106 11.07 -16.43 7.66
C PRO A 106 12.10 -15.32 7.88
N ASN A 107 13.15 -15.63 8.64
CA ASN A 107 14.30 -14.75 8.91
C ASN A 107 13.95 -13.47 9.68
N ASP A 108 13.17 -13.59 10.75
CA ASP A 108 12.74 -12.48 11.62
C ASP A 108 12.11 -11.32 10.83
N ARG A 109 11.24 -11.67 9.89
CA ARG A 109 10.50 -10.71 9.08
C ARG A 109 9.00 -10.82 9.33
N ALA A 110 8.29 -9.75 9.01
CA ALA A 110 6.84 -9.74 9.00
C ALA A 110 6.32 -8.87 7.86
N GLN A 111 5.34 -9.37 7.11
CA GLN A 111 4.59 -8.56 6.18
C GLN A 111 3.44 -7.89 6.94
N VAL A 112 3.31 -6.58 6.78
CA VAL A 112 2.19 -5.80 7.30
C VAL A 112 1.32 -5.37 6.13
N SER A 113 0.05 -5.77 6.16
CA SER A 113 -0.96 -5.35 5.19
C SER A 113 -1.97 -4.44 5.87
N PHE A 114 -1.88 -3.14 5.61
CA PHE A 114 -2.79 -2.13 6.12
C PHE A 114 -4.16 -2.26 5.46
N GLU A 115 -5.21 -2.09 6.27
CA GLU A 115 -6.59 -2.05 5.74
C GLU A 115 -6.83 -0.80 4.88
N VAL A 116 -6.08 0.28 5.13
CA VAL A 116 -6.10 1.53 4.36
C VAL A 116 -4.68 1.90 3.90
N PRO A 117 -4.47 2.29 2.62
CA PRO A 117 -3.15 2.67 2.13
C PRO A 117 -2.52 3.85 2.89
N LEU A 118 -1.22 3.75 3.18
CA LEU A 118 -0.44 4.76 3.89
C LEU A 118 0.61 5.40 2.99
N ARG A 119 0.67 6.74 2.97
CA ARG A 119 1.64 7.47 2.13
C ARG A 119 3.06 7.45 2.69
N ASP A 120 3.18 7.46 4.01
CA ASP A 120 4.43 7.74 4.72
C ASP A 120 5.12 6.45 5.20
N ILE A 121 5.07 5.38 4.39
CA ILE A 121 5.86 4.17 4.64
C ILE A 121 7.31 4.46 4.25
N THR A 122 8.15 4.73 5.25
CA THR A 122 9.55 5.12 5.07
C THR A 122 10.50 4.00 5.52
N PRO A 123 11.31 3.42 4.62
CA PRO A 123 12.33 2.45 4.97
C PRO A 123 13.29 2.97 6.05
N GLY A 124 13.73 2.09 6.94
CA GLY A 124 14.60 2.40 8.08
C GLY A 124 13.87 2.94 9.32
N GLN A 125 12.59 3.29 9.22
CA GLN A 125 11.77 3.60 10.40
C GLN A 125 11.26 2.31 11.07
N GLY A 126 10.84 2.43 12.33
CA GLY A 126 10.23 1.33 13.07
C GLY A 126 8.78 1.09 12.67
N ALA A 127 8.38 -0.18 12.58
CA ALA A 127 6.99 -0.64 12.54
C ALA A 127 6.72 -1.41 13.83
N VAL A 128 5.89 -0.85 14.71
CA VAL A 128 5.56 -1.44 16.02
C VAL A 128 4.12 -1.93 16.00
N PHE A 129 3.91 -3.13 16.55
CA PHE A 129 2.67 -3.88 16.50
C PHE A 129 1.98 -3.86 17.87
N TYR A 130 0.68 -3.56 17.88
CA TYR A 130 -0.11 -3.42 19.10
C TYR A 130 -1.42 -4.21 19.01
N GLN A 131 -1.89 -4.67 20.16
CA GLN A 131 -3.25 -5.17 20.35
C GLN A 131 -3.86 -4.42 21.54
N GLY A 132 -4.56 -3.32 21.25
CA GLY A 132 -4.93 -2.34 22.28
C GLY A 132 -3.67 -1.77 22.94
N GLU A 133 -3.61 -1.81 24.27
CA GLU A 133 -2.47 -1.30 25.05
C GLU A 133 -1.25 -2.24 25.05
N VAL A 134 -1.37 -3.47 24.53
CA VAL A 134 -0.30 -4.46 24.54
C VAL A 134 0.59 -4.31 23.32
N CYS A 135 1.87 -4.05 23.52
CA CYS A 135 2.88 -4.16 22.47
C CYS A 135 3.16 -5.64 22.18
N LEU A 136 2.99 -6.06 20.93
CA LEU A 136 3.27 -7.42 20.49
C LEU A 136 4.73 -7.59 20.05
N GLY A 137 5.34 -6.51 19.57
CA GLY A 137 6.68 -6.51 18.99
C GLY A 137 6.85 -5.43 17.94
N GLY A 138 7.92 -5.54 17.16
CA GLY A 138 8.16 -4.63 16.04
C GLY A 138 9.49 -4.88 15.36
N GLY A 139 9.69 -4.22 14.24
CA GLY A 139 10.92 -4.30 13.45
C GLY A 139 11.19 -3.03 12.66
N ILE A 140 12.14 -3.11 11.72
CA ILE A 140 12.55 -2.00 10.86
C ILE A 140 11.95 -2.17 9.47
N ILE A 141 11.30 -1.14 8.96
CA ILE A 141 10.70 -1.13 7.62
C ILE A 141 11.80 -1.33 6.58
N GLU A 142 11.71 -2.39 5.80
CA GLU A 142 12.64 -2.68 4.71
C GLU A 142 12.45 -1.71 3.54
N ARG A 143 13.51 -1.55 2.73
CA ARG A 143 13.34 -0.96 1.41
C ARG A 143 12.51 -1.93 0.57
N PRO A 144 11.49 -1.46 -0.18
CA PRO A 144 10.87 -2.29 -1.19
C PRO A 144 11.98 -2.75 -2.15
N ASN A 145 12.07 -4.05 -2.43
CA ASN A 145 12.94 -4.50 -3.50
C ASN A 145 12.53 -3.78 -4.77
N SER A 146 13.43 -2.99 -5.33
CA SER A 146 13.30 -2.51 -6.70
C SER A 146 13.39 -3.74 -7.58
N ALA A 147 12.23 -4.24 -8.01
CA ALA A 147 12.15 -5.17 -9.14
C ALA A 147 12.28 -4.37 -10.44
#